data_AF-A0A6B3ECA1-F1
#
_entry.id   AF-A0A6B3ECA1-F1
#
_cell.length_a   1.000
_cell.length_b   1.000
_cell.length_c   1.000
_cell.angle_alpha   90.00
_cell.angle_beta   90.00
_cell.angle_gamma   90.00
#
_symmetry.space_group_name_H-M   'P 1'
#
loop_
_entity.id
_entity.type
_entity.pdbx_description
1 polymer ?
#
loop_
_entity_poly.entity_id
_entity_poly.type
_entity_poly.pdbx_seq_one_letter_code
_entity_poly.pdbx_strand_id
1 'polypeptide(L)'
;TFPELAGRIENIVNGVHSAAPQAHVYLVNYFTILPDSGVCADVPLTDDQAVFERGIATRLADATATAASATGATLVDLASASHGHDACAASPWVETYRPAAGRSTYHPNEAGMRAAASLVESALESQGQARTATLRSGIAGKCVDVRNSGTADGTPVQLYGCNGTAAQRWTYVPDAGGALRALGRCLDVSGSGTANGTKVQLWQCNGSGAQRWVTGAGSSLVNPQSGRCLDDPGSSTADGTQLQIHDCNGTAAQRWTPTS
;
A
#
# COMPACT_ATOMS: atom_id res chain seq x y z
N THR A 1 25.68 -11.31 -0.73
CA THR A 1 25.49 -10.32 -1.82
C THR A 1 23.98 -10.10 -2.02
N PHE A 2 23.53 -9.14 -2.85
CA PHE A 2 22.09 -8.95 -3.10
C PHE A 2 21.36 -10.22 -3.57
N PRO A 3 21.92 -11.03 -4.49
CA PRO A 3 21.28 -12.29 -4.91
C PRO A 3 21.01 -13.29 -3.77
N GLU A 4 21.79 -13.23 -2.68
CA GLU A 4 21.64 -14.11 -1.52
C GLU A 4 20.78 -13.49 -0.41
N LEU A 5 20.39 -12.22 -0.53
CA LEU A 5 19.80 -11.47 0.56
C LEU A 5 18.46 -12.06 0.99
N ALA A 6 17.59 -12.40 0.03
CA ALA A 6 16.31 -13.04 0.32
C ALA A 6 16.52 -14.34 1.11
N GLY A 7 17.37 -15.25 0.62
CA GLY A 7 17.67 -16.51 1.32
C GLY A 7 18.28 -16.32 2.72
N ARG A 8 19.07 -15.25 2.94
CA ARG A 8 19.56 -14.92 4.29
C ARG A 8 18.45 -14.46 5.22
N ILE A 9 17.51 -13.66 4.74
CA ILE A 9 16.33 -13.24 5.51
C ILE A 9 15.43 -14.46 5.78
N GLU A 10 15.20 -15.31 4.78
CA GLU A 10 14.45 -16.55 4.92
C GLU A 10 15.04 -17.44 6.01
N ASN A 11 16.36 -17.61 6.02
CA ASN A 11 17.05 -18.39 7.05
C ASN A 11 16.83 -17.83 8.47
N ILE A 12 16.75 -16.51 8.63
CA ILE A 12 16.45 -15.87 9.92
C ILE A 12 15.02 -16.21 10.34
N VAL A 13 14.03 -16.03 9.45
CA VAL A 13 12.62 -16.34 9.76
C VAL A 13 12.44 -17.83 10.07
N ASN A 14 13.04 -18.70 9.28
CA ASN A 14 13.00 -20.15 9.51
C ASN A 14 13.67 -20.53 10.84
N GLY A 15 14.75 -19.85 11.23
CA GLY A 15 15.36 -20.00 12.55
C GLY A 15 14.41 -19.61 13.69
N VAL A 16 13.67 -18.51 13.53
CA VAL A 16 12.62 -18.10 14.49
C VAL A 16 11.51 -19.15 14.57
N HIS A 17 10.95 -19.61 13.45
CA HIS A 17 9.90 -20.63 13.45
C HIS A 17 10.39 -21.98 13.99
N SER A 18 11.67 -22.32 13.80
CA SER A 18 12.26 -23.53 14.40
C SER A 18 12.30 -23.45 15.93
N ALA A 19 12.62 -22.27 16.48
CA ALA A 19 12.65 -22.04 17.92
C ALA A 19 11.24 -21.82 18.51
N ALA A 20 10.34 -21.23 17.74
CA ALA A 20 8.98 -20.87 18.14
C ALA A 20 7.99 -21.14 16.98
N PRO A 21 7.47 -22.38 16.85
CA PRO A 21 6.64 -22.79 15.72
C PRO A 21 5.29 -22.06 15.56
N GLN A 22 4.90 -21.28 16.55
CA GLN A 22 3.65 -20.49 16.55
C GLN A 22 3.93 -18.97 16.49
N ALA A 23 5.20 -18.57 16.38
CA ALA A 23 5.55 -17.16 16.25
C ALA A 23 5.00 -16.61 14.93
N HIS A 24 4.40 -15.42 14.99
CA HIS A 24 4.08 -14.63 13.81
C HIS A 24 5.24 -13.64 13.61
N VAL A 25 5.90 -13.75 12.46
CA VAL A 25 7.06 -12.91 12.13
C VAL A 25 6.61 -11.78 11.20
N TYR A 26 7.01 -10.57 11.56
CA TYR A 26 6.76 -9.36 10.78
C TYR A 26 8.08 -8.85 10.20
N LEU A 27 8.16 -8.76 8.88
CA LEU A 27 9.30 -8.17 8.19
C LEU A 27 8.95 -6.76 7.75
N VAL A 28 9.60 -5.77 8.36
CA VAL A 28 9.42 -4.35 8.02
C VAL A 28 10.55 -3.94 7.07
N ASN A 29 10.21 -3.43 5.88
CA ASN A 29 11.23 -2.94 4.95
C ASN A 29 11.50 -1.43 5.16
N TYR A 30 12.22 -0.76 4.26
CA TYR A 30 12.75 0.59 4.46
C TYR A 30 11.91 1.66 3.76
N PHE A 31 12.00 2.91 4.22
CA PHE A 31 11.38 4.06 3.54
C PHE A 31 12.03 4.34 2.17
N THR A 32 11.23 4.89 1.26
CA THR A 32 11.69 5.49 0.01
C THR A 32 12.38 6.82 0.31
N ILE A 33 13.66 6.93 -0.08
CA ILE A 33 14.50 8.09 0.24
C ILE A 33 14.56 9.09 -0.91
N LEU A 34 14.62 8.60 -2.15
CA LEU A 34 14.72 9.41 -3.37
C LEU A 34 13.40 9.35 -4.16
N PRO A 35 13.05 10.42 -4.89
CA PRO A 35 11.91 10.39 -5.80
C PRO A 35 12.16 9.41 -6.95
N ASP A 36 11.12 9.05 -7.70
CA ASP A 36 11.19 8.06 -8.79
C ASP A 36 12.19 8.42 -9.90
N SER A 37 12.44 9.71 -10.07
CA SER A 37 13.38 10.24 -11.07
C SER A 37 14.04 11.53 -10.57
N GLY A 38 15.24 11.79 -11.09
CA GLY A 38 16.04 12.95 -10.70
C GLY A 38 16.43 12.96 -9.22
N VAL A 39 16.76 14.14 -8.72
CA VAL A 39 17.07 14.47 -7.33
C VAL A 39 16.58 15.88 -7.01
N CYS A 40 16.29 16.17 -5.74
CA CYS A 40 16.04 17.55 -5.31
C CYS A 40 17.33 18.37 -5.27
N ALA A 41 17.16 19.69 -5.21
CA ALA A 41 18.26 20.63 -5.05
C ALA A 41 19.14 20.27 -3.83
N ASP A 42 20.44 20.58 -3.95
CA ASP A 42 21.46 20.39 -2.92
C ASP A 42 21.82 18.94 -2.55
N VAL A 43 21.16 17.93 -3.13
CA VAL A 43 21.59 16.53 -3.04
C VAL A 43 22.85 16.34 -3.91
N PRO A 44 24.00 15.94 -3.35
CA PRO A 44 25.26 15.81 -4.09
C PRO A 44 25.36 14.46 -4.80
N LEU A 45 24.29 14.04 -5.47
CA LEU A 45 24.24 12.84 -6.29
C LEU A 45 24.12 13.23 -7.76
N THR A 46 24.89 12.57 -8.61
CA THR A 46 24.62 12.59 -10.06
C THR A 46 23.36 11.78 -10.36
N ASP A 47 22.75 11.99 -11.53
CA ASP A 47 21.60 11.20 -11.97
C ASP A 47 21.91 9.69 -11.99
N ASP A 48 23.10 9.31 -12.47
CA ASP A 48 23.57 7.92 -12.49
C ASP A 48 23.68 7.32 -11.08
N GLN A 49 24.20 8.10 -10.13
CA GLN A 49 24.27 7.67 -8.73
C GLN A 49 22.86 7.53 -8.13
N ALA A 50 21.96 8.48 -8.40
CA ALA A 50 20.58 8.39 -7.92
C ALA A 50 19.83 7.18 -8.51
N VAL A 51 20.06 6.84 -9.78
CA VAL A 51 19.55 5.61 -10.39
C VAL A 51 20.13 4.36 -9.71
N PHE A 52 21.43 4.35 -9.42
CA PHE A 52 22.07 3.26 -8.70
C PHE A 52 21.47 3.07 -7.30
N GLU A 53 21.34 4.14 -6.52
CA GLU A 53 20.76 4.10 -5.16
C GLU A 53 19.30 3.64 -5.17
N ARG A 54 18.47 4.12 -6.12
CA ARG A 54 17.12 3.59 -6.33
C ARG A 54 17.14 2.08 -6.59
N GLY A 55 18.06 1.62 -7.44
CA GLY A 55 18.25 0.19 -7.70
C GLY A 55 18.62 -0.62 -6.46
N ILE A 56 19.39 -0.05 -5.52
CA ILE A 56 19.69 -0.68 -4.23
C ILE A 56 18.43 -0.78 -3.36
N ALA A 57 17.66 0.32 -3.25
CA ALA A 57 16.42 0.35 -2.48
C ALA A 57 15.40 -0.68 -3.00
N THR A 58 15.20 -0.75 -4.33
CA THR A 58 14.32 -1.74 -4.96
C THR A 58 14.75 -3.16 -4.63
N ARG A 59 16.04 -3.50 -4.79
CA ARG A 59 16.54 -4.85 -4.48
C ARG A 59 16.35 -5.24 -3.02
N LEU A 60 16.47 -4.29 -2.09
CA LEU A 60 16.26 -4.52 -0.67
C LEU A 60 14.78 -4.76 -0.35
N ALA A 61 13.88 -3.96 -0.92
CA ALA A 61 12.45 -4.16 -0.80
C ALA A 61 12.01 -5.51 -1.38
N ASP A 62 12.46 -5.83 -2.60
CA ASP A 62 12.16 -7.08 -3.29
C ASP A 62 12.66 -8.31 -2.53
N ALA A 63 13.89 -8.27 -2.01
CA ALA A 63 14.44 -9.36 -1.22
C ALA A 63 13.64 -9.60 0.07
N THR A 64 13.18 -8.53 0.73
CA THR A 64 12.37 -8.63 1.94
C THR A 64 10.98 -9.19 1.63
N ALA A 65 10.34 -8.70 0.57
CA ALA A 65 9.04 -9.20 0.12
C ALA A 65 9.10 -10.67 -0.35
N THR A 66 10.16 -11.05 -1.06
CA THR A 66 10.42 -12.43 -1.48
C THR A 66 10.54 -13.35 -0.26
N ALA A 67 11.36 -12.96 0.72
CA ALA A 67 11.55 -13.74 1.93
C ALA A 67 10.26 -13.86 2.77
N ALA A 68 9.50 -12.78 2.88
CA ALA A 68 8.20 -12.78 3.56
C ALA A 68 7.24 -13.80 2.92
N SER A 69 7.08 -13.73 1.60
CA SER A 69 6.24 -14.66 0.85
C SER A 69 6.72 -16.11 0.94
N ALA A 70 8.02 -16.37 0.94
CA ALA A 70 8.58 -17.72 0.98
C ALA A 70 8.41 -18.39 2.35
N THR A 71 8.32 -17.60 3.43
CA THR A 71 8.32 -18.10 4.82
C THR A 71 6.99 -17.94 5.54
N GLY A 72 6.01 -17.28 4.91
CA GLY A 72 4.73 -16.94 5.53
C GLY A 72 4.84 -15.85 6.59
N ALA A 73 5.94 -15.08 6.60
CA ALA A 73 6.04 -13.88 7.42
C ALA A 73 5.22 -12.73 6.81
N THR A 74 4.68 -11.88 7.67
CA THR A 74 3.91 -10.71 7.24
C THR A 74 4.82 -9.57 6.85
N LEU A 75 4.67 -9.08 5.62
CA LEU A 75 5.40 -7.91 5.14
C LEU A 75 4.71 -6.62 5.59
N VAL A 76 5.46 -5.75 6.27
CA VAL A 76 5.10 -4.34 6.51
C VAL A 76 5.86 -3.50 5.50
N ASP A 77 5.19 -3.15 4.39
CA ASP A 77 5.82 -2.55 3.22
C ASP A 77 5.92 -1.02 3.30
N LEU A 78 6.85 -0.53 4.14
CA LEU A 78 7.21 0.89 4.23
C LEU A 78 7.70 1.46 2.92
N ALA A 79 8.42 0.70 2.09
CA ALA A 79 8.96 1.18 0.82
C ALA A 79 7.85 1.67 -0.10
N SER A 80 6.82 0.84 -0.27
CA SER A 80 5.63 1.23 -1.02
C SER A 80 4.85 2.32 -0.32
N ALA A 81 4.62 2.17 0.99
CA ALA A 81 3.87 3.12 1.84
C ALA A 81 4.37 4.57 1.70
N SER A 82 5.69 4.72 1.59
CA SER A 82 6.39 6.00 1.61
C SER A 82 6.68 6.59 0.23
N HIS A 83 6.17 5.97 -0.84
CA HIS A 83 6.31 6.52 -2.18
C HIS A 83 5.64 7.90 -2.28
N GLY A 84 6.31 8.88 -2.88
CA GLY A 84 5.87 10.28 -2.88
C GLY A 84 6.02 11.01 -1.54
N HIS A 85 6.61 10.36 -0.53
CA HIS A 85 7.02 10.94 0.74
C HIS A 85 8.55 10.87 0.94
N ASP A 86 9.28 10.82 -0.17
CA ASP A 86 10.74 10.85 -0.19
C ASP A 86 11.31 12.19 0.32
N ALA A 87 12.64 12.29 0.42
CA ALA A 87 13.32 13.46 0.96
C ALA A 87 13.10 14.76 0.14
N CYS A 88 12.63 14.63 -1.09
CA CYS A 88 12.37 15.73 -2.01
C CYS A 88 10.87 16.12 -2.05
N ALA A 89 10.01 15.36 -1.39
CA ALA A 89 8.58 15.61 -1.37
C ALA A 89 8.21 16.86 -0.57
N ALA A 90 7.08 17.48 -0.91
CA ALA A 90 6.52 18.59 -0.14
C ALA A 90 6.08 18.19 1.28
N SER A 91 5.79 16.90 1.50
CA SER A 91 5.43 16.32 2.78
C SER A 91 6.25 15.05 3.04
N PRO A 92 7.54 15.19 3.35
CA PRO A 92 8.46 14.06 3.40
C PRO A 92 8.27 13.24 4.69
N TRP A 93 8.52 11.93 4.61
CA TRP A 93 8.55 11.01 5.75
C TRP A 93 9.97 10.74 6.25
N VAL A 94 10.96 11.17 5.48
CA VAL A 94 12.37 11.18 5.85
C VAL A 94 12.89 12.61 5.91
N GLU A 95 13.97 12.81 6.63
CA GLU A 95 14.69 14.09 6.66
C GLU A 95 15.35 14.39 5.32
N THR A 96 15.51 15.67 5.00
CA THR A 96 16.18 16.10 3.76
C THR A 96 17.69 15.84 3.80
N TYR A 97 18.40 16.10 2.68
CA TYR A 97 19.86 15.95 2.65
C TYR A 97 20.58 16.83 3.69
N ARG A 98 20.08 18.06 3.90
CA ARG A 98 20.57 19.01 4.91
C ARG A 98 19.46 19.33 5.90
N PRO A 99 19.21 18.46 6.88
CA PRO A 99 18.12 18.69 7.81
C PRO A 99 18.50 19.73 8.87
N ALA A 100 17.52 20.13 9.68
CA ALA A 100 17.76 21.00 10.82
C ALA A 100 18.75 20.40 11.82
N ALA A 101 19.42 21.25 12.61
CA ALA A 101 20.39 20.82 13.60
C ALA A 101 19.81 19.76 14.57
N GLY A 102 20.60 18.72 14.85
CA GLY A 102 20.19 17.60 15.71
C GLY A 102 19.43 16.49 14.98
N ARG A 103 19.26 16.58 13.66
CA ARG A 103 18.64 15.54 12.83
C ARG A 103 19.65 14.90 11.90
N SER A 104 19.42 13.63 11.58
CA SER A 104 20.27 12.85 10.67
C SER A 104 19.71 12.90 9.25
N THR A 105 20.56 13.15 8.28
CA THR A 105 20.24 13.13 6.85
C THR A 105 19.52 11.82 6.46
N TYR A 106 18.41 11.93 5.72
CA TYR A 106 17.56 10.82 5.25
C TYR A 106 16.98 9.90 6.32
N HIS A 107 17.13 10.23 7.60
CA HIS A 107 16.54 9.44 8.68
C HIS A 107 15.02 9.64 8.68
N PRO A 108 14.20 8.63 9.04
CA PRO A 108 12.77 8.83 9.25
C PRO A 108 12.51 9.98 10.21
N ASN A 109 11.61 10.87 9.83
CA ASN A 109 11.17 12.00 10.65
C ASN A 109 9.92 11.61 11.46
N GLU A 110 9.35 12.55 12.22
CA GLU A 110 8.17 12.27 13.04
C GLU A 110 6.97 11.78 12.22
N ALA A 111 6.72 12.36 11.04
CA ALA A 111 5.61 11.94 10.17
C ALA A 111 5.84 10.52 9.64
N GLY A 112 7.07 10.21 9.21
CA GLY A 112 7.44 8.87 8.76
C GLY A 112 7.32 7.83 9.88
N MET A 113 7.81 8.14 11.08
CA MET A 113 7.73 7.22 12.21
C MET A 113 6.28 6.97 12.65
N ARG A 114 5.40 7.98 12.59
CA ARG A 114 3.96 7.77 12.82
C ARG A 114 3.34 6.89 11.74
N ALA A 115 3.67 7.10 10.47
CA ALA A 115 3.17 6.25 9.39
C ALA A 115 3.63 4.79 9.52
N ALA A 116 4.90 4.58 9.90
CA ALA A 116 5.42 3.24 10.15
C ALA A 116 4.73 2.58 11.34
N ALA A 117 4.52 3.30 12.45
CA ALA A 117 3.79 2.80 13.59
C ALA A 117 2.37 2.33 13.19
N SER A 118 1.62 3.15 12.46
CA SER A 118 0.28 2.79 11.99
C SER A 118 0.26 1.51 11.15
N LEU A 119 1.26 1.30 10.28
CA LEU A 119 1.36 0.08 9.47
C LEU A 119 1.71 -1.15 10.31
N VAL A 120 2.64 -1.01 11.25
CA VAL A 120 3.02 -2.10 12.17
C VAL A 120 1.84 -2.47 13.07
N GLU A 121 1.18 -1.48 13.67
CA GLU A 121 -0.02 -1.69 14.50
C GLU A 121 -1.12 -2.40 13.72
N SER A 122 -1.40 -1.96 12.49
CA SER A 122 -2.38 -2.61 11.61
C SER A 122 -2.01 -4.08 11.29
N ALA A 123 -0.73 -4.36 11.09
CA ALA A 123 -0.24 -5.73 10.85
C ALA A 123 -0.37 -6.61 12.11
N LEU A 124 -0.10 -6.06 13.29
CA LEU A 124 -0.26 -6.73 14.57
C LEU A 124 -1.73 -7.03 14.88
N GLU A 125 -2.62 -6.04 14.71
CA GLU A 125 -4.07 -6.18 14.94
C GLU A 125 -4.71 -7.21 14.00
N SER A 126 -4.20 -7.33 12.77
CA SER A 126 -4.65 -8.34 11.81
C SER A 126 -4.09 -9.74 12.08
N GLN A 127 -3.08 -9.87 12.94
CA GLN A 127 -2.29 -11.12 13.12
C GLN A 127 -1.79 -11.70 11.79
N GLY A 128 -1.59 -10.87 10.76
CA GLY A 128 -1.26 -11.34 9.40
C GLY A 128 -2.38 -12.11 8.71
N GLN A 129 -3.55 -12.28 9.33
CA GLN A 129 -4.63 -13.07 8.77
C GLN A 129 -5.38 -12.30 7.70
N ALA A 130 -5.70 -12.99 6.60
CA ALA A 130 -6.61 -12.47 5.61
C ALA A 130 -8.00 -12.26 6.21
N ARG A 131 -8.59 -11.09 6.00
CA ARG A 131 -9.92 -10.74 6.53
C ARG A 131 -10.85 -10.38 5.40
N THR A 132 -11.97 -11.09 5.31
CA THR A 132 -13.04 -10.78 4.36
C THR A 132 -14.07 -9.91 5.03
N ALA A 133 -14.36 -8.77 4.42
CA ALA A 133 -15.35 -7.82 4.89
C ALA A 133 -16.09 -7.18 3.71
N THR A 134 -17.24 -6.58 4.00
CA THR A 134 -17.85 -5.60 3.10
C THR A 134 -17.33 -4.21 3.45
N LEU A 135 -16.83 -3.49 2.45
CA LEU A 135 -16.32 -2.13 2.60
C LEU A 135 -17.47 -1.12 2.38
N ARG A 136 -18.05 -0.64 3.48
CA ARG A 136 -19.13 0.36 3.44
C ARG A 136 -18.58 1.75 3.17
N SER A 137 -19.20 2.46 2.23
CA SER A 137 -18.89 3.85 1.95
C SER A 137 -19.35 4.76 3.09
N GLY A 138 -18.72 5.93 3.21
CA GLY A 138 -19.29 7.06 3.94
C GLY A 138 -20.58 7.60 3.33
N ILE A 139 -20.88 7.24 2.06
CA ILE A 139 -22.19 7.47 1.44
C ILE A 139 -23.18 6.40 1.90
N ALA A 140 -24.28 6.84 2.51
CA ALA A 140 -25.24 5.97 3.17
C ALA A 140 -25.77 4.85 2.26
N GLY A 141 -25.70 3.60 2.75
CA GLY A 141 -26.21 2.43 2.06
C GLY A 141 -25.36 1.92 0.89
N LYS A 142 -24.20 2.53 0.62
CA LYS A 142 -23.31 2.16 -0.49
C LYS A 142 -22.09 1.36 -0.03
N CYS A 143 -21.59 0.53 -0.93
CA CYS A 143 -20.47 -0.37 -0.72
C CYS A 143 -19.53 -0.35 -1.94
N VAL A 144 -18.26 -0.71 -1.71
CA VAL A 144 -17.31 -1.01 -2.81
C VAL A 144 -17.75 -2.31 -3.48
N ASP A 145 -18.04 -2.24 -4.77
CA ASP A 145 -18.71 -3.30 -5.53
C ASP A 145 -17.97 -3.59 -6.85
N VAL A 146 -17.91 -4.86 -7.25
CA VAL A 146 -17.44 -5.27 -8.57
C VAL A 146 -18.61 -5.26 -9.54
N ARG A 147 -18.55 -4.38 -10.56
CA ARG A 147 -19.65 -4.18 -11.49
C ARG A 147 -20.14 -5.48 -12.11
N ASN A 148 -21.43 -5.75 -11.94
CA ASN A 148 -22.12 -6.93 -12.47
C ASN A 148 -21.49 -8.27 -12.05
N SER A 149 -20.75 -8.31 -10.93
CA SER A 149 -19.94 -9.48 -10.53
C SER A 149 -18.97 -9.95 -11.63
N GLY A 150 -18.52 -9.02 -12.47
CA GLY A 150 -17.63 -9.33 -13.58
C GLY A 150 -16.28 -9.87 -13.10
N THR A 151 -15.78 -10.89 -13.78
CA THR A 151 -14.50 -11.55 -13.50
C THR A 151 -13.59 -11.43 -14.71
N ALA A 152 -13.57 -10.28 -15.39
CA ALA A 152 -12.58 -9.98 -16.42
C ALA A 152 -11.62 -8.91 -15.90
N ASP A 153 -10.39 -8.91 -16.40
CA ASP A 153 -9.47 -7.80 -16.17
C ASP A 153 -10.07 -6.52 -16.76
N GLY A 154 -9.96 -5.42 -16.02
CA GLY A 154 -10.60 -4.17 -16.37
C GLY A 154 -12.07 -4.06 -15.94
N THR A 155 -12.63 -5.07 -15.25
CA THR A 155 -13.98 -4.94 -14.68
C THR A 155 -14.02 -3.75 -13.71
N PRO A 156 -14.91 -2.77 -13.93
CA PRO A 156 -14.97 -1.58 -13.07
C PRO A 156 -15.32 -1.91 -11.63
N VAL A 157 -14.59 -1.29 -10.70
CA VAL A 157 -15.01 -1.24 -9.29
C VAL A 157 -15.80 0.03 -9.08
N GLN A 158 -16.96 -0.10 -8.45
CA GLN A 158 -17.99 0.93 -8.41
C GLN A 158 -18.57 1.13 -7.01
N LEU A 159 -19.24 2.25 -6.85
CA LEU A 159 -20.19 2.48 -5.78
C LEU A 159 -21.51 1.77 -6.13
N TYR A 160 -22.01 0.91 -5.23
CA TYR A 160 -23.30 0.26 -5.42
C TYR A 160 -24.01 0.04 -4.09
N GLY A 161 -25.33 -0.08 -4.12
CA GLY A 161 -26.14 -0.45 -2.95
C GLY A 161 -25.64 -1.73 -2.29
N CYS A 162 -25.42 -1.70 -0.99
CA CYS A 162 -24.96 -2.86 -0.24
C CYS A 162 -25.98 -4.01 -0.35
N ASN A 163 -25.57 -5.15 -0.91
CA ASN A 163 -26.43 -6.27 -1.29
C ASN A 163 -25.93 -7.65 -0.81
N GLY A 164 -24.76 -7.72 -0.18
CA GLY A 164 -24.22 -8.95 0.44
C GLY A 164 -23.69 -10.01 -0.54
N THR A 165 -23.68 -9.70 -1.84
CA THR A 165 -23.16 -10.58 -2.88
C THR A 165 -21.63 -10.70 -2.80
N ALA A 166 -21.06 -11.71 -3.49
CA ALA A 166 -19.62 -11.89 -3.57
C ALA A 166 -18.89 -10.71 -4.23
N ALA A 167 -19.58 -9.91 -5.05
CA ALA A 167 -19.03 -8.69 -5.64
C ALA A 167 -18.71 -7.59 -4.62
N GLN A 168 -19.22 -7.70 -3.39
CA GLN A 168 -19.00 -6.73 -2.30
C GLN A 168 -18.22 -7.33 -1.12
N ARG A 169 -17.64 -8.52 -1.32
CA ARG A 169 -16.80 -9.18 -0.33
C ARG A 169 -15.34 -9.01 -0.73
N TRP A 170 -14.64 -8.23 0.06
CA TRP A 170 -13.24 -7.91 -0.14
C TRP A 170 -12.40 -8.59 0.94
N THR A 171 -11.48 -9.43 0.50
CA THR A 171 -10.47 -10.05 1.36
C THR A 171 -9.23 -9.19 1.38
N TYR A 172 -8.96 -8.55 2.50
CA TYR A 172 -7.67 -7.90 2.75
C TYR A 172 -6.60 -8.97 2.99
N VAL A 173 -5.48 -8.89 2.27
CA VAL A 173 -4.37 -9.83 2.33
C VAL A 173 -3.11 -9.07 2.78
N PRO A 174 -2.80 -9.06 4.10
CA PRO A 174 -1.67 -8.31 4.65
C PRO A 174 -0.34 -8.64 3.96
N ASP A 175 -0.04 -9.93 3.82
CA ASP A 175 1.24 -10.42 3.28
C ASP A 175 1.44 -10.12 1.78
N ALA A 176 0.39 -9.70 1.08
CA ALA A 176 0.44 -9.24 -0.30
C ALA A 176 0.50 -7.71 -0.40
N GLY A 177 1.16 -7.04 0.56
CA GLY A 177 1.27 -5.58 0.61
C GLY A 177 -0.08 -4.89 0.87
N GLY A 178 -0.99 -5.56 1.59
CA GLY A 178 -2.34 -5.06 1.84
C GLY A 178 -3.30 -5.14 0.65
N ALA A 179 -3.10 -6.07 -0.27
CA ALA A 179 -3.98 -6.24 -1.41
C ALA A 179 -5.43 -6.52 -0.98
N LEU A 180 -6.40 -5.85 -1.61
CA LEU A 180 -7.82 -6.13 -1.45
C LEU A 180 -8.29 -7.03 -2.59
N ARG A 181 -8.80 -8.23 -2.29
CA ARG A 181 -9.20 -9.21 -3.29
C ARG A 181 -10.71 -9.42 -3.32
N ALA A 182 -11.29 -9.45 -4.51
CA ALA A 182 -12.66 -9.86 -4.76
C ALA A 182 -12.72 -10.72 -6.02
N LEU A 183 -13.55 -11.77 -5.99
CA LEU A 183 -13.78 -12.65 -7.16
C LEU A 183 -12.50 -13.16 -7.83
N GLY A 184 -11.48 -13.50 -7.03
CA GLY A 184 -10.18 -14.03 -7.49
C GLY A 184 -9.21 -12.99 -8.08
N ARG A 185 -9.52 -11.70 -7.97
CA ARG A 185 -8.71 -10.59 -8.49
C ARG A 185 -8.44 -9.52 -7.44
N CYS A 186 -7.54 -8.60 -7.77
CA CYS A 186 -7.11 -7.52 -6.89
C CYS A 186 -7.79 -6.18 -7.27
N LEU A 187 -8.07 -5.36 -6.26
CA LEU A 187 -8.44 -3.96 -6.40
C LEU A 187 -7.23 -3.19 -6.97
N ASP A 188 -7.38 -2.66 -8.18
CA ASP A 188 -6.26 -2.20 -9.01
C ASP A 188 -6.47 -0.76 -9.48
N VAL A 189 -5.44 0.06 -9.35
CA VAL A 189 -5.38 1.38 -9.99
C VAL A 189 -4.96 1.21 -11.45
N SER A 190 -5.88 1.54 -12.37
CA SER A 190 -5.72 1.25 -13.79
C SER A 190 -4.41 1.77 -14.37
N GLY A 191 -3.66 0.85 -14.99
CA GLY A 191 -2.39 1.16 -15.67
C GLY A 191 -1.30 1.64 -14.72
N SER A 192 -1.41 1.38 -13.41
CA SER A 192 -0.49 1.93 -12.40
C SER A 192 -0.43 3.47 -12.41
N GLY A 193 -1.51 4.12 -12.88
CA GLY A 193 -1.58 5.58 -12.94
C GLY A 193 -1.56 6.19 -11.54
N THR A 194 -0.91 7.35 -11.40
CA THR A 194 -0.78 8.03 -10.11
C THR A 194 -1.62 9.30 -10.03
N ALA A 195 -2.24 9.77 -11.11
CA ALA A 195 -2.95 11.04 -11.16
C ALA A 195 -4.34 10.98 -10.53
N ASN A 196 -4.83 12.15 -10.07
CA ASN A 196 -6.23 12.32 -9.67
C ASN A 196 -7.18 11.88 -10.79
N GLY A 197 -8.18 11.08 -10.44
CA GLY A 197 -9.19 10.60 -11.38
C GLY A 197 -8.84 9.30 -12.10
N THR A 198 -7.63 8.74 -11.89
CA THR A 198 -7.29 7.41 -12.41
C THR A 198 -8.28 6.38 -11.86
N LYS A 199 -8.87 5.59 -12.76
CA LYS A 199 -9.97 4.67 -12.43
C LYS A 199 -9.48 3.42 -11.73
N VAL A 200 -10.33 2.91 -10.85
CA VAL A 200 -10.11 1.66 -10.12
C VAL A 200 -10.91 0.53 -10.78
N GLN A 201 -10.29 -0.64 -10.85
CA GLN A 201 -10.78 -1.81 -11.57
C GLN A 201 -10.39 -3.10 -10.83
N LEU A 202 -10.94 -4.23 -11.28
CA LEU A 202 -10.36 -5.54 -11.00
C LEU A 202 -9.27 -5.86 -12.02
N TRP A 203 -8.18 -6.42 -11.53
CA TRP A 203 -7.12 -6.95 -12.38
C TRP A 203 -6.53 -8.22 -11.77
N GLN A 204 -5.90 -9.05 -12.61
CA GLN A 204 -5.08 -10.16 -12.13
C GLN A 204 -4.11 -9.66 -11.05
N CYS A 205 -4.08 -10.36 -9.92
CA CYS A 205 -3.13 -10.04 -8.86
C CYS A 205 -1.69 -10.24 -9.35
N ASN A 206 -0.92 -9.16 -9.41
CA ASN A 206 0.43 -9.12 -9.98
C ASN A 206 1.48 -8.55 -8.99
N GLY A 207 1.07 -8.15 -7.80
CA GLY A 207 1.96 -7.67 -6.73
C GLY A 207 2.50 -6.24 -6.93
N SER A 208 2.06 -5.55 -8.00
CA SER A 208 2.44 -4.15 -8.27
C SER A 208 1.94 -3.20 -7.18
N GLY A 209 2.55 -2.01 -7.10
CA GLY A 209 2.11 -0.96 -6.17
C GLY A 209 0.67 -0.48 -6.41
N ALA A 210 0.16 -0.61 -7.64
CA ALA A 210 -1.21 -0.27 -8.02
C ALA A 210 -2.27 -1.14 -7.32
N GLN A 211 -1.88 -2.28 -6.76
CA GLN A 211 -2.77 -3.23 -6.09
C GLN A 211 -2.62 -3.23 -4.57
N ARG A 212 -1.80 -2.32 -4.05
CA ARG A 212 -1.53 -2.19 -2.62
C ARG A 212 -2.43 -1.11 -2.03
N TRP A 213 -3.02 -1.41 -0.89
CA TRP A 213 -3.93 -0.51 -0.18
C TRP A 213 -3.64 -0.55 1.31
N VAL A 214 -3.54 0.62 1.92
CA VAL A 214 -3.32 0.79 3.35
C VAL A 214 -4.43 1.65 3.94
N THR A 215 -4.83 1.37 5.18
CA THR A 215 -5.80 2.20 5.88
C THR A 215 -5.16 3.52 6.30
N GLY A 216 -5.73 4.64 5.86
CA GLY A 216 -5.34 5.98 6.25
C GLY A 216 -6.27 6.59 7.30
N ALA A 217 -6.07 7.88 7.59
CA ALA A 217 -6.89 8.62 8.53
C ALA A 217 -8.37 8.64 8.13
N GLY A 218 -9.27 8.56 9.12
CA GLY A 218 -10.72 8.62 8.88
C GLY A 218 -11.29 7.42 8.12
N SER A 219 -10.65 6.26 8.23
CA SER A 219 -11.01 5.02 7.49
C SER A 219 -10.88 5.18 5.98
N SER A 220 -9.91 5.96 5.52
CA SER A 220 -9.58 6.00 4.08
C SER A 220 -8.80 4.76 3.66
N LEU A 221 -8.86 4.44 2.38
CA LEU A 221 -8.01 3.43 1.75
C LEU A 221 -7.04 4.16 0.82
N VAL A 222 -5.77 4.20 1.19
CA VAL A 222 -4.71 4.90 0.45
C VAL A 222 -4.00 3.89 -0.42
N ASN A 223 -3.79 4.22 -1.70
CA ASN A 223 -2.86 3.50 -2.55
C ASN A 223 -1.47 4.12 -2.38
N PRO A 224 -0.50 3.39 -1.79
CA PRO A 224 0.79 3.95 -1.47
C PRO A 224 1.61 4.49 -2.65
N GLN A 225 1.58 3.78 -3.78
CA GLN A 225 2.31 4.19 -4.98
C GLN A 225 1.89 5.59 -5.47
N SER A 226 0.61 5.94 -5.34
CA SER A 226 0.11 7.25 -5.76
C SER A 226 0.04 8.28 -4.64
N GLY A 227 0.08 7.84 -3.36
CA GLY A 227 -0.22 8.68 -2.20
C GLY A 227 -1.69 9.12 -2.11
N ARG A 228 -2.58 8.54 -2.92
CA ARG A 228 -3.97 8.97 -3.09
C ARG A 228 -4.97 7.99 -2.49
N CYS A 229 -6.15 8.48 -2.15
CA CYS A 229 -7.23 7.72 -1.53
C CYS A 229 -8.17 7.13 -2.60
N LEU A 230 -8.71 5.94 -2.34
CA LEU A 230 -9.89 5.41 -3.03
C LEU A 230 -11.04 6.40 -2.81
N ASP A 231 -11.62 6.85 -3.91
CA ASP A 231 -12.49 8.00 -3.97
C ASP A 231 -13.74 7.69 -4.78
N ASP A 232 -14.89 8.09 -4.24
CA ASP A 232 -16.14 8.23 -4.97
C ASP A 232 -16.21 9.60 -5.67
N PRO A 233 -16.10 9.66 -7.01
CA PRO A 233 -16.00 10.91 -7.74
C PRO A 233 -17.20 11.83 -7.47
N GLY A 234 -16.90 13.01 -6.92
CA GLY A 234 -17.90 14.05 -6.68
C GLY A 234 -18.90 13.72 -5.56
N SER A 235 -18.59 12.78 -4.67
CA SER A 235 -19.51 12.33 -3.59
C SER A 235 -20.87 11.87 -4.15
N SER A 236 -20.83 11.03 -5.18
CA SER A 236 -22.00 10.50 -5.85
C SER A 236 -22.87 9.66 -4.91
N THR A 237 -24.19 9.70 -5.13
CA THR A 237 -25.14 8.76 -4.52
C THR A 237 -25.65 7.73 -5.53
N ALA A 238 -25.21 7.81 -6.78
CA ALA A 238 -25.68 6.98 -7.88
C ALA A 238 -25.03 5.59 -7.84
N ASP A 239 -25.85 4.56 -8.02
CA ASP A 239 -25.35 3.23 -8.28
C ASP A 239 -24.62 3.19 -9.62
N GLY A 240 -23.49 2.49 -9.64
CA GLY A 240 -22.71 2.32 -10.86
C GLY A 240 -21.60 3.36 -11.04
N THR A 241 -21.48 4.37 -10.17
CA THR A 241 -20.35 5.31 -10.22
C THR A 241 -19.04 4.55 -10.07
N GLN A 242 -18.17 4.60 -11.08
CA GLN A 242 -16.86 3.95 -11.00
C GLN A 242 -15.94 4.73 -10.06
N LEU A 243 -15.35 4.03 -9.11
CA LEU A 243 -14.40 4.61 -8.16
C LEU A 243 -13.09 5.00 -8.86
N GLN A 244 -12.37 5.93 -8.24
CA GLN A 244 -11.10 6.44 -8.72
C GLN A 244 -10.11 6.57 -7.56
N ILE A 245 -8.87 6.98 -7.86
CA ILE A 245 -7.99 7.56 -6.86
C ILE A 245 -8.06 9.09 -6.92
N HIS A 246 -8.00 9.73 -5.76
CA HIS A 246 -7.94 11.19 -5.65
C HIS A 246 -7.14 11.61 -4.41
N ASP A 247 -6.64 12.84 -4.40
CA ASP A 247 -5.96 13.39 -3.24
C ASP A 247 -6.83 13.23 -1.99
N CYS A 248 -6.20 12.75 -0.91
CA CYS A 248 -6.88 12.47 0.34
C CYS A 248 -7.41 13.77 0.97
N ASN A 249 -8.72 13.87 1.17
CA ASN A 249 -9.41 15.08 1.61
C ASN A 249 -10.32 14.89 2.83
N GLY A 250 -10.42 13.67 3.37
CA GLY A 250 -11.15 13.36 4.61
C GLY A 250 -12.69 13.43 4.51
N THR A 251 -13.22 13.65 3.31
CA THR A 251 -14.67 13.67 3.05
C THR A 251 -15.28 12.28 3.11
N ALA A 252 -16.62 12.19 3.16
CA ALA A 252 -17.33 10.91 3.18
C ALA A 252 -17.10 10.05 1.91
N ALA A 253 -16.77 10.69 0.79
CA ALA A 253 -16.45 10.02 -0.48
C ALA A 253 -15.19 9.13 -0.41
N GLN A 254 -14.36 9.31 0.61
CA GLN A 254 -13.11 8.59 0.79
C GLN A 254 -13.10 7.73 2.07
N ARG A 255 -14.26 7.51 2.70
CA ARG A 255 -14.36 6.68 3.90
C ARG A 255 -14.89 5.30 3.53
N TRP A 256 -14.17 4.27 3.95
CA TRP A 256 -14.46 2.88 3.64
C TRP A 256 -14.33 2.05 4.93
N THR A 257 -15.46 1.77 5.56
CA THR A 257 -15.49 1.05 6.84
C THR A 257 -15.73 -0.44 6.59
N PRO A 258 -14.81 -1.34 6.99
CA PRO A 258 -15.05 -2.76 6.90
C PRO A 258 -16.16 -3.16 7.88
N THR A 259 -17.12 -3.95 7.40
CA THR A 259 -18.17 -4.56 8.23
C THR A 259 -18.25 -6.07 7.98
N SER A 260 -18.53 -6.80 9.06
CA SER A 260 -18.75 -8.24 9.08
C SER A 260 -20.12 -8.61 8.52
#